data_AF-A0A132ABI9-F1
#
_entry.id   AF-A0A132ABI9-F1
#
_cell.length_a   1.000
_cell.length_b   1.000
_cell.length_c   1.000
_cell.angle_alpha   90.00
_cell.angle_beta   90.00
_cell.angle_gamma   90.00
#
_symmetry.space_group_name_H-M   'P 1'
#
loop_
_entity.id
_entity.type
_entity.pdbx_description
1 polymer ?
#
loop_
_entity_poly.entity_id
_entity_poly.type
_entity_poly.pdbx_seq_one_letter_code
_entity_poly.pdbx_strand_id
1 'polypeptide(L)'
;MQRGWTHELPKAYPDLMRVAEIGATTLRMKYGTDYRYGSSPNWAHGAAGIKYAYTFELRDKGTYGFLLPSRFIIPTGEETYDALVAMIHEIKKEC
;
A
#
# COMPACT_ATOMS: atom_id res chain seq x y z
N MET A 1 -0.21 0.16 -13.87
CA MET A 1 0.72 0.27 -14.99
C MET A 1 0.31 1.38 -15.93
N GLN A 2 0.67 2.59 -15.53
CA GLN A 2 1.05 3.59 -16.49
C GLN A 2 2.46 3.18 -16.95
N ARG A 3 2.66 2.80 -18.21
CA ARG A 3 4.00 2.97 -18.80
C ARG A 3 4.25 4.47 -18.74
N GLY A 4 5.47 4.94 -18.48
CA GLY A 4 5.79 6.37 -18.28
C GLY A 4 5.46 7.32 -19.46
N TRP A 5 4.74 6.84 -20.48
CA TRP A 5 4.37 7.53 -21.72
C TRP A 5 2.90 7.34 -22.13
N THR A 6 2.06 6.68 -21.32
CA THR A 6 0.65 6.37 -21.69
C THR A 6 -0.29 6.69 -20.53
N HIS A 7 -1.39 7.40 -20.74
CA HIS A 7 -2.36 7.71 -19.67
C HIS A 7 -3.27 6.54 -19.25
N GLU A 8 -3.12 5.37 -19.89
CA GLU A 8 -3.98 4.22 -19.64
C GLU A 8 -3.66 3.52 -18.30
N LEU A 9 -4.72 3.17 -17.58
CA LEU A 9 -4.65 2.42 -16.33
C LEU A 9 -4.55 0.91 -16.63
N PRO A 10 -3.85 0.13 -15.77
CA PRO A 10 -3.81 -1.32 -15.94
C PRO A 10 -5.21 -1.92 -15.75
N LYS A 11 -5.50 -3.04 -16.40
CA LYS A 11 -6.78 -3.75 -16.24
C LYS A 11 -7.08 -4.11 -14.77
N ALA A 12 -6.04 -4.42 -14.00
CA ALA A 12 -6.14 -4.74 -12.57
C ALA A 12 -6.31 -3.50 -11.66
N TYR A 13 -6.37 -2.28 -12.20
CA TYR A 13 -6.47 -1.04 -11.42
C TYR A 13 -7.62 -1.06 -10.39
N PRO A 14 -8.85 -1.49 -10.73
CA PRO A 14 -9.94 -1.52 -9.76
C PRO A 14 -9.63 -2.43 -8.56
N ASP A 15 -9.05 -3.62 -8.80
CA ASP A 15 -8.65 -4.55 -7.74
C ASP A 15 -7.52 -3.99 -6.89
N LEU A 16 -6.52 -3.38 -7.54
CA LEU A 16 -5.40 -2.75 -6.85
C LEU A 16 -5.86 -1.66 -5.89
N MET A 17 -6.76 -0.78 -6.34
CA MET A 17 -7.30 0.31 -5.54
C MET A 17 -8.17 -0.18 -4.40
N ARG A 18 -9.04 -1.17 -4.63
CA ARG A 18 -9.87 -1.78 -3.58
C ARG A 18 -9.03 -2.39 -2.46
N VAL A 19 -8.03 -3.21 -2.81
CA VAL A 19 -7.15 -3.84 -1.80
C VAL A 19 -6.31 -2.79 -1.08
N ALA A 20 -5.82 -1.75 -1.78
CA ALA A 20 -5.09 -0.65 -1.15
C ALA A 20 -5.96 0.17 -0.17
N GLU A 21 -7.22 0.40 -0.52
CA GLU A 21 -8.20 1.05 0.36
C GLU A 21 -8.44 0.25 1.65
N ILE A 22 -8.59 -1.08 1.53
CA ILE A 22 -8.73 -1.98 2.69
C ILE A 22 -7.50 -1.91 3.59
N GLY A 23 -6.30 -1.91 3.00
CA GLY A 23 -5.06 -1.74 3.75
C GLY A 23 -5.00 -0.40 4.49
N ALA A 24 -5.27 0.70 3.79
CA ALA A 24 -5.21 2.05 4.36
C ALA A 24 -6.26 2.28 5.47
N THR A 25 -7.48 1.77 5.28
CA THR A 25 -8.55 1.86 6.28
C THR A 25 -8.23 1.03 7.53
N THR A 26 -7.76 -0.20 7.35
CA THR A 26 -7.36 -1.08 8.47
C THR A 26 -6.20 -0.49 9.27
N LEU A 27 -5.18 0.02 8.58
CA LEU A 27 -4.03 0.71 9.20
C LEU A 27 -4.51 1.86 10.09
N ARG A 28 -5.40 2.71 9.54
CA ARG A 28 -5.96 3.85 10.25
C ARG A 28 -6.71 3.45 11.52
N MET A 29 -7.37 2.28 11.54
CA MET A 29 -8.13 1.85 12.72
C MET A 29 -7.25 1.58 13.95
N LYS A 30 -5.98 1.20 13.78
CA LYS A 30 -5.11 0.84 14.92
C LYS A 30 -4.65 2.06 15.72
N TYR A 31 -4.09 3.06 15.04
CA TYR A 31 -3.49 4.24 15.68
C TYR A 31 -3.95 5.59 15.11
N GLY A 32 -4.94 5.59 14.22
CA GLY A 32 -5.45 6.82 13.59
C GLY A 32 -4.56 7.38 12.48
N THR A 33 -3.52 6.66 12.06
CA THR A 33 -2.58 7.14 11.04
C THR A 33 -3.23 7.14 9.66
N ASP A 34 -3.22 8.29 9.01
CA ASP A 34 -3.88 8.50 7.73
C ASP A 34 -2.90 8.30 6.55
N TYR A 35 -3.09 7.22 5.80
CA TYR A 35 -2.31 6.90 4.60
C TYR A 35 -3.11 7.23 3.34
N ARG A 36 -2.43 7.82 2.35
CA ARG A 36 -2.95 7.97 0.99
C ARG A 36 -2.59 6.72 0.19
N TYR A 37 -3.46 6.34 -0.74
CA TYR A 37 -3.24 5.22 -1.64
C TYR A 37 -3.43 5.65 -3.11
N GLY A 38 -2.76 4.96 -4.02
CA GLY A 38 -2.76 5.26 -5.44
C GLY A 38 -1.92 4.26 -6.22
N SER A 39 -1.82 4.47 -7.53
CA SER A 39 -0.95 3.66 -8.39
C SER A 39 0.28 4.45 -8.82
N SER A 40 1.43 3.79 -8.78
CA SER A 40 2.67 4.24 -9.45
C SER A 40 3.11 3.21 -10.51
N PRO A 41 4.00 3.59 -11.45
CA PRO A 41 4.64 2.62 -12.33
C PRO A 41 5.48 1.62 -11.51
N ASN A 42 5.23 0.32 -11.71
CA ASN A 42 5.96 -0.76 -11.04
C ASN A 42 6.34 -1.85 -12.05
N TRP A 43 7.64 -2.17 -12.12
CA TRP A 43 8.17 -3.23 -12.98
C TRP A 43 7.56 -4.60 -12.66
N ALA A 44 7.36 -4.91 -11.37
CA ALA A 44 6.81 -6.20 -10.93
C ALA A 44 5.42 -6.45 -11.52
N HIS A 45 4.57 -5.42 -11.53
CA HIS A 45 3.25 -5.51 -12.13
C HIS A 45 3.32 -5.55 -13.66
N GLY A 46 4.25 -4.80 -14.24
CA GLY A 46 4.25 -4.53 -15.66
C GLY A 46 5.02 -5.49 -16.55
N ALA A 47 6.24 -5.84 -16.16
CA ALA A 47 7.10 -6.74 -16.91
C ALA A 47 7.03 -8.17 -16.36
N ALA A 48 6.95 -8.32 -15.03
CA ALA A 48 6.84 -9.64 -14.40
C ALA A 48 5.41 -10.16 -14.27
N GLY A 49 4.40 -9.35 -14.61
CA GLY A 49 2.99 -9.77 -14.63
C GLY A 49 2.38 -10.04 -13.25
N ILE A 50 3.00 -9.58 -12.15
CA ILE A 50 2.49 -9.78 -10.79
C ILE A 50 1.25 -8.89 -10.58
N LYS A 51 0.06 -9.49 -10.49
CA LYS A 51 -1.21 -8.74 -10.36
C LYS A 51 -1.20 -7.78 -9.17
N TYR A 52 -0.82 -8.27 -7.99
CA TYR A 52 -0.79 -7.51 -6.74
C TYR A 52 0.62 -7.12 -6.36
N ALA A 53 0.99 -5.87 -6.62
CA ALA A 53 2.30 -5.35 -6.27
C ALA A 53 2.16 -3.94 -5.67
N TYR A 54 2.58 -3.79 -4.41
CA TYR A 54 2.37 -2.59 -3.61
C TYR A 54 3.70 -2.07 -3.06
N THR A 55 3.74 -0.75 -2.84
CA THR A 55 4.83 -0.06 -2.16
C THR A 55 4.25 0.65 -0.95
N PHE A 56 4.86 0.47 0.21
CA PHE A 56 4.49 1.17 1.44
C PHE A 56 5.50 2.28 1.72
N GLU A 57 5.01 3.51 1.80
CA GLU A 57 5.75 4.66 2.31
C GLU A 57 5.26 4.89 3.75
N LEU A 58 6.08 4.52 4.73
CA LEU A 58 5.68 4.46 6.15
C LEU A 58 5.67 5.85 6.82
N ARG A 59 5.50 5.88 8.14
CA ARG A 59 5.54 7.13 8.91
C ARG A 59 6.89 7.86 8.72
N ASP A 60 6.92 9.19 8.78
CA ASP A 60 5.79 10.12 8.96
C ASP A 60 5.54 10.96 7.68
N LYS A 61 4.78 12.06 7.81
CA LYS A 61 4.48 12.98 6.69
C LYS A 61 5.54 14.08 6.52
N GLY A 62 6.75 13.89 7.05
CA GLY A 62 7.90 14.79 6.90
C GLY A 62 8.28 15.60 8.15
N THR A 63 7.72 15.31 9.33
CA THR A 63 8.15 15.97 10.58
C THR A 63 9.52 15.48 11.03
N TYR A 64 9.73 14.17 10.97
CA TYR A 64 11.00 13.50 11.23
C TYR A 64 11.59 12.87 9.97
N GLY A 65 10.75 12.49 9.00
CA GLY A 65 11.18 11.83 7.76
C GLY A 65 11.99 10.57 8.06
N PHE A 66 13.16 10.44 7.45
CA PHE A 66 14.05 9.29 7.64
C PHE A 66 14.61 9.18 9.08
N LEU A 67 14.52 10.22 9.91
CA LEU A 67 14.98 10.23 11.29
C LEU A 67 13.83 10.01 12.29
N LEU A 68 12.87 9.17 11.93
CA LEU A 68 11.72 8.85 12.77
C LEU A 68 12.18 8.31 14.15
N PRO A 69 11.73 8.90 15.28
CA PRO A 69 12.14 8.45 16.61
C PRO A 69 11.82 6.98 16.88
N SER A 70 12.72 6.29 17.59
CA SER A 70 12.61 4.84 17.89
C SER A 70 11.31 4.43 18.57
N ARG A 71 10.68 5.33 19.35
CA ARG A 71 9.36 5.10 19.96
C ARG A 71 8.24 4.79 18.94
N PHE A 72 8.43 5.12 17.66
CA PHE A 72 7.46 4.84 16.60
C PHE A 72 7.70 3.52 15.86
N ILE A 73 8.80 2.80 16.13
CA ILE A 73 9.11 1.53 15.45
C ILE A 73 7.98 0.52 15.65
N ILE A 74 7.60 0.27 16.91
CA ILE A 74 6.54 -0.71 17.23
C ILE A 74 5.18 -0.24 16.70
N PRO A 75 4.71 1.00 16.95
CA PRO A 75 3.45 1.48 16.38
C PRO A 75 3.36 1.36 14.85
N THR A 76 4.44 1.69 14.14
CA THR A 76 4.50 1.58 12.67
C THR A 76 4.49 0.13 12.22
N GLY A 77 5.23 -0.76 12.86
CA GLY A 77 5.23 -2.19 12.53
C GLY A 77 3.85 -2.82 12.74
N GLU A 78 3.20 -2.52 13.85
CA GLU A 78 1.91 -3.08 14.22
C GLU A 78 0.75 -2.63 13.32
N GLU A 79 0.68 -1.35 12.93
CA GLU A 79 -0.37 -0.87 12.02
C GLU A 79 -0.15 -1.37 10.59
N THR A 80 1.12 -1.48 10.16
CA THR A 80 1.47 -2.01 8.84
C THR A 80 1.18 -3.50 8.76
N TYR A 81 1.45 -4.25 9.83
CA TYR A 81 1.17 -5.69 9.88
C TYR A 81 -0.34 -5.97 9.75
N ASP A 82 -1.18 -5.24 10.48
CA ASP A 82 -2.64 -5.40 10.38
C ASP A 82 -3.14 -5.09 8.96
N ALA A 83 -2.60 -4.04 8.32
CA ALA A 83 -2.90 -3.72 6.94
C ALA A 83 -2.49 -4.84 5.96
N LEU A 84 -1.30 -5.42 6.12
CA LEU A 84 -0.82 -6.54 5.30
C LEU A 84 -1.72 -7.77 5.45
N VAL A 85 -2.11 -8.13 6.67
CA VAL A 85 -3.01 -9.27 6.92
C VAL A 85 -4.37 -9.05 6.24
N ALA A 86 -4.95 -7.84 6.37
CA ALA A 86 -6.21 -7.51 5.73
C ALA A 86 -6.13 -7.56 4.19
N MET A 87 -5.06 -7.01 3.62
CA MET A 87 -4.82 -7.06 2.16
C MET A 87 -4.67 -8.50 1.66
N ILE A 88 -3.91 -9.34 2.36
CA ILE A 88 -3.72 -10.75 1.99
C ILE A 88 -5.04 -11.51 2.06
N HIS A 89 -5.85 -11.30 3.10
CA HIS A 89 -7.17 -11.91 3.21
C HIS A 89 -8.10 -11.48 2.08
N GLU A 90 -8.05 -10.22 1.67
CA GLU A 90 -8.85 -9.75 0.54
C GLU A 90 -8.41 -10.38 -0.79
N ILE A 91 -7.10 -10.44 -1.05
CA ILE A 91 -6.54 -11.06 -2.25
C ILE A 91 -6.92 -12.54 -2.33
N LYS A 92 -6.89 -13.25 -1.19
CA LYS A 92 -7.23 -14.68 -1.13
C LYS A 92 -8.67 -15.00 -1.58
N LYS A 93 -9.60 -14.03 -1.56
CA LYS A 93 -10.97 -14.23 -2.04
C LYS A 93 -11.07 -14.42 -3.55
N GLU A 94 -10.03 -14.06 -4.29
CA GLU A 94 -9.96 -14.18 -5.75
C GLU A 94 -9.21 -15.44 -6.22
N CYS A 95 -8.82 -16.31 -5.28
CA CYS A 95 -8.16 -17.59 -5.53
C CYS A 95 -9.13 -18.77 -5.52
#